data_AF-A0A3M6VLM3-F1
#
_entry.id   AF-A0A3M6VLM3-F1
#
_cell.length_a   1.000
_cell.length_b   1.000
_cell.length_c   1.000
_cell.angle_alpha   90.00
_cell.angle_beta   90.00
_cell.angle_gamma   90.00
#
_symmetry.space_group_name_H-M   'P 1'
#
loop_
_entity.id
_entity.type
_entity.pdbx_description
1 polymer ?
#
loop_
_entity_poly.entity_id
_entity_poly.type
_entity_poly.pdbx_seq_one_letter_code
_entity_poly.pdbx_strand_id
1 'polypeptide(L)'
;MRPDLHAKCVRLHAELSRHSLAWPFLEPVDPVLLNIPTYFDVISHPMDLSTMGMKLNKNEYNDPVEYRADLLLMFANAIEFNQDDEREDSVANVARFFQRVALEEWDQFFSEAATTDWALKAEKQAQQRLIQRAKDTRMLNKWKKDSFVTRFNRDKLEERRRLAETASGE
;
A
#
# COMPACT_ATOMS: atom_id res chain seq x y z
N MET A 1 16.25 -2.63 15.85
CA MET A 1 15.32 -3.54 16.56
C MET A 1 16.10 -4.47 17.49
N ARG A 2 15.52 -4.90 18.62
CA ARG A 2 16.17 -5.90 19.51
C ARG A 2 16.31 -7.25 18.79
N PRO A 3 17.35 -8.05 19.04
CA PRO A 3 17.57 -9.32 18.33
C PRO A 3 16.43 -10.34 18.47
N ASP A 4 15.80 -10.43 19.64
CA ASP A 4 14.64 -11.31 19.89
C ASP A 4 13.46 -10.95 19.01
N LEU A 5 13.18 -9.65 18.91
CA LEU A 5 12.09 -9.10 18.11
C LEU A 5 12.39 -9.22 16.61
N HIS A 6 13.65 -9.00 16.21
CA HIS A 6 14.09 -9.20 14.83
C HIS A 6 13.92 -10.65 14.39
N ALA A 7 14.35 -11.61 15.21
CA ALA A 7 14.19 -13.04 14.93
C ALA A 7 12.71 -13.43 14.78
N LYS A 8 11.81 -12.84 15.59
CA LYS A 8 10.35 -13.02 15.42
C LYS A 8 9.86 -12.48 14.08
N CYS A 9 10.25 -11.27 13.69
CA CYS A 9 9.91 -10.71 12.38
C CYS A 9 10.44 -11.58 11.23
N VAL A 10 11.69 -12.07 11.31
CA VAL A 10 12.28 -12.94 10.28
C VAL A 10 11.50 -14.24 10.13
N ARG A 11 11.12 -14.89 11.25
CA ARG A 11 10.32 -16.12 11.20
C ARG A 11 8.94 -15.87 10.62
N LEU A 12 8.23 -14.84 11.10
CA LEU A 12 6.93 -14.45 10.55
C LEU A 12 7.03 -14.17 9.04
N HIS A 13 8.04 -13.42 8.62
CA HIS A 13 8.29 -13.12 7.22
C HIS A 13 8.47 -14.37 6.36
N ALA A 14 9.21 -15.35 6.86
CA ALA A 14 9.41 -16.63 6.18
C ALA A 14 8.12 -17.45 6.07
N GLU A 15 7.27 -17.46 7.11
CA GLU A 15 5.96 -18.14 7.04
C GLU A 15 5.03 -17.46 6.02
N LEU A 16 4.95 -16.12 6.06
CA LEU A 16 4.13 -15.37 5.11
C LEU A 16 4.60 -15.57 3.66
N SER A 17 5.92 -15.55 3.41
CA SER A 17 6.46 -15.71 2.06
C SER A 17 6.23 -17.09 1.45
N ARG A 18 5.99 -18.12 2.27
CA ARG A 18 5.66 -19.48 1.81
C ARG A 18 4.16 -19.76 1.78
N HIS A 19 3.34 -18.84 2.26
CA HIS A 19 1.90 -19.01 2.31
C HIS A 19 1.31 -19.07 0.89
N SER A 20 0.31 -19.92 0.66
CA SER A 20 -0.29 -20.10 -0.67
C SER A 20 -0.94 -18.83 -1.24
N LEU A 21 -1.37 -17.92 -0.36
CA LEU A 21 -1.92 -16.61 -0.73
C LEU A 21 -0.86 -15.54 -1.06
N ALA A 22 0.43 -15.84 -0.89
CA ALA A 22 1.49 -14.85 -1.01
C ALA A 22 1.81 -14.45 -2.46
N TRP A 23 1.37 -15.23 -3.45
CA TRP A 23 1.79 -15.10 -4.85
C TRP A 23 1.70 -13.69 -5.46
N PRO A 24 0.70 -12.81 -5.17
CA PRO A 24 0.67 -11.44 -5.71
C PRO A 24 1.62 -10.48 -4.99
N PHE A 25 2.15 -10.88 -3.84
CA PHE A 25 2.88 -10.03 -2.90
C PHE A 25 4.36 -10.36 -2.82
N LEU A 26 4.84 -11.38 -3.53
CA LEU A 26 6.22 -11.84 -3.44
C LEU A 26 7.22 -10.82 -3.97
N GLU A 27 6.85 -10.09 -5.02
CA GLU A 27 7.73 -9.15 -5.72
C GLU A 27 7.04 -7.80 -5.95
N PRO A 28 7.80 -6.72 -6.22
CA PRO A 28 7.24 -5.43 -6.57
C PRO A 28 6.32 -5.54 -7.78
N VAL A 29 5.20 -4.80 -7.74
CA VAL A 29 4.29 -4.69 -8.89
C VAL A 29 5.04 -4.04 -10.06
N ASP A 30 5.06 -4.70 -11.21
CA ASP A 30 5.56 -4.17 -12.48
C ASP A 30 4.39 -3.69 -13.34
N PRO A 31 4.14 -2.37 -13.43
CA PRO A 31 2.99 -1.86 -14.16
C PRO A 31 3.08 -2.03 -15.68
N VAL A 32 4.30 -2.19 -16.23
CA VAL A 32 4.52 -2.40 -17.66
C VAL A 32 4.20 -3.85 -18.01
N LEU A 33 4.75 -4.80 -17.25
CA LEU A 33 4.50 -6.23 -17.45
C LEU A 33 3.02 -6.59 -17.31
N LEU A 34 2.34 -5.99 -16.33
CA LEU A 34 0.93 -6.24 -16.04
C LEU A 34 -0.04 -5.37 -16.86
N ASN A 35 0.48 -4.47 -17.70
CA ASN A 35 -0.31 -3.55 -18.53
C ASN A 35 -1.30 -2.69 -17.70
N ILE A 36 -0.81 -2.14 -16.58
CA ILE A 36 -1.56 -1.29 -15.65
C ILE A 36 -0.83 0.06 -15.43
N PRO A 37 -0.66 0.88 -16.48
CA PRO A 37 0.24 2.04 -16.45
C PRO A 37 -0.12 3.11 -15.40
N THR A 38 -1.34 3.11 -14.88
CA THR A 38 -1.83 4.04 -13.85
C THR A 38 -1.51 3.60 -12.42
N TYR A 39 -0.79 2.48 -12.20
CA TYR A 39 -0.51 1.95 -10.87
C TYR A 39 0.09 2.98 -9.92
N PHE A 40 1.14 3.69 -10.35
CA PHE A 40 1.81 4.71 -9.53
C PHE A 40 1.03 6.03 -9.42
N ASP A 41 -0.02 6.22 -10.22
CA ASP A 41 -0.96 7.36 -10.06
C ASP A 41 -1.91 7.14 -8.88
N VAL A 42 -2.20 5.88 -8.57
CA VAL A 42 -3.09 5.43 -7.48
C VAL A 42 -2.26 5.11 -6.23
N ILE A 43 -1.18 4.34 -6.38
CA ILE A 43 -0.36 3.83 -5.29
C ILE A 43 0.95 4.63 -5.17
N SER A 44 1.01 5.50 -4.15
CA SER A 44 2.18 6.36 -3.94
C SER A 44 3.36 5.68 -3.24
N HIS A 45 3.11 4.64 -2.45
CA HIS A 45 4.13 3.95 -1.65
C HIS A 45 4.00 2.43 -1.84
N PRO A 46 4.54 1.88 -2.92
CA PRO A 46 4.51 0.44 -3.20
C PRO A 46 5.21 -0.34 -2.08
N MET A 47 4.74 -1.56 -1.83
CA MET A 47 5.36 -2.47 -0.87
C MET A 47 5.02 -3.91 -1.26
N ASP A 48 5.96 -4.81 -0.99
CA ASP A 48 5.92 -6.23 -1.31
C ASP A 48 6.85 -7.00 -0.34
N LEU A 49 6.75 -8.32 -0.32
CA LEU A 49 7.50 -9.17 0.59
C LEU A 49 9.01 -9.18 0.28
N SER A 50 9.46 -9.16 -0.98
CA SER A 50 10.90 -9.12 -1.26
C SER A 50 11.53 -7.80 -0.79
N THR A 51 10.84 -6.67 -0.98
CA THR A 51 11.21 -5.37 -0.41
C THR A 51 11.25 -5.40 1.11
N MET A 52 10.22 -5.93 1.77
CA MET A 52 10.20 -6.05 3.23
C MET A 52 11.32 -6.94 3.76
N GLY A 53 11.63 -8.04 3.06
CA GLY A 53 12.72 -8.95 3.38
C GLY A 53 14.08 -8.27 3.26
N MET A 54 14.30 -7.47 2.21
CA MET A 54 15.51 -6.64 2.09
C MET A 54 15.65 -5.66 3.25
N LYS A 55 14.57 -4.96 3.63
CA LYS A 55 14.58 -4.02 4.76
C LYS A 55 14.88 -4.71 6.09
N LEU A 56 14.33 -5.91 6.31
CA LEU A 56 14.65 -6.74 7.48
C LEU A 56 16.14 -7.13 7.52
N ASN A 57 16.68 -7.60 6.40
CA ASN A 57 18.08 -8.03 6.29
C ASN A 57 19.06 -6.88 6.50
N LYS A 58 18.71 -5.67 6.06
CA LYS A 58 19.49 -4.45 6.25
C LYS A 58 19.29 -3.78 7.61
N ASN A 59 18.48 -4.37 8.50
CA ASN A 59 18.10 -3.79 9.79
C ASN A 59 17.47 -2.38 9.68
N GLU A 60 16.72 -2.12 8.60
CA GLU A 60 16.05 -0.83 8.39
C GLU A 60 14.82 -0.65 9.28
N TYR A 61 14.31 -1.74 9.87
CA TYR A 61 13.26 -1.68 10.89
C TYR A 61 13.86 -1.52 12.27
N ASN A 62 13.56 -0.40 12.92
CA ASN A 62 13.96 -0.12 14.28
C ASN A 62 13.09 -0.84 15.30
N ASP A 63 11.85 -1.13 14.94
CA ASP A 63 10.80 -1.69 15.79
C ASP A 63 9.90 -2.65 14.97
N PRO A 64 9.41 -3.78 15.54
CA PRO A 64 8.48 -4.68 14.85
C PRO A 64 7.23 -3.99 14.29
N VAL A 65 6.78 -2.92 14.94
CA VAL A 65 5.64 -2.14 14.49
C VAL A 65 5.89 -1.52 13.12
N GLU A 66 7.13 -1.16 12.80
CA GLU A 66 7.48 -0.63 11.48
C GLU A 66 7.36 -1.70 10.40
N TYR A 67 7.79 -2.93 10.69
CA TYR A 67 7.58 -4.10 9.81
C TYR A 67 6.09 -4.39 9.61
N ARG A 68 5.31 -4.41 10.71
CA ARG A 68 3.85 -4.64 10.66
C ARG A 68 3.14 -3.58 9.82
N ALA A 69 3.57 -2.34 9.93
CA ALA A 69 2.95 -1.26 9.20
C ALA A 69 3.22 -1.34 7.69
N ASP A 70 4.40 -1.81 7.27
CA ASP A 70 4.68 -2.10 5.86
C ASP A 70 3.92 -3.33 5.36
N LEU A 71 3.75 -4.35 6.21
CA LEU A 71 2.89 -5.50 5.94
C LEU A 71 1.44 -5.07 5.66
N LEU A 72 0.89 -4.19 6.49
CA LEU A 72 -0.45 -3.65 6.33
C LEU A 72 -0.56 -2.70 5.13
N LEU A 73 0.50 -1.93 4.83
CA LEU A 73 0.57 -1.06 3.66
C LEU A 73 0.48 -1.87 2.37
N MET A 74 1.22 -2.98 2.27
CA MET A 74 1.20 -3.89 1.14
C MET A 74 -0.23 -4.37 0.84
N PHE A 75 -0.95 -4.85 1.86
CA PHE A 75 -2.35 -5.27 1.70
C PHE A 75 -3.29 -4.12 1.34
N ALA A 76 -3.15 -2.97 1.99
CA ALA A 76 -3.98 -1.80 1.71
C ALA A 76 -3.81 -1.31 0.26
N ASN A 77 -2.58 -1.29 -0.26
CA ASN A 77 -2.29 -0.92 -1.64
C ASN A 77 -2.94 -1.90 -2.63
N ALA A 78 -2.85 -3.21 -2.35
CA ALA A 78 -3.47 -4.22 -3.19
C ALA A 78 -5.00 -4.12 -3.19
N ILE A 79 -5.61 -3.83 -2.05
CA ILE A 79 -7.07 -3.64 -1.96
C ILE A 79 -7.48 -2.37 -2.71
N GLU A 80 -6.80 -1.24 -2.51
CA GLU A 80 -7.11 0.04 -3.15
C GLU A 80 -7.02 -0.05 -4.67
N PHE A 81 -5.94 -0.63 -5.19
CA PHE A 81 -5.72 -0.71 -6.63
C PHE A 81 -6.70 -1.67 -7.33
N ASN A 82 -7.10 -2.74 -6.66
CA ASN A 82 -7.94 -3.80 -7.24
C ASN A 82 -9.39 -3.75 -6.74
N GLN A 83 -9.86 -2.62 -6.18
CA GLN A 83 -11.18 -2.54 -5.54
C GLN A 83 -12.36 -2.73 -6.51
N ASP A 84 -12.16 -2.39 -7.79
CA ASP A 84 -13.18 -2.49 -8.84
C ASP A 84 -13.24 -3.90 -9.49
N ASP A 85 -12.34 -4.82 -9.10
CA ASP A 85 -12.33 -6.20 -9.58
C ASP A 85 -13.26 -7.07 -8.73
N GLU A 86 -14.48 -7.27 -9.24
CA GLU A 86 -15.56 -8.01 -8.57
C GLU A 86 -15.38 -9.54 -8.57
N ARG A 87 -14.35 -10.08 -9.24
CA ARG A 87 -14.11 -11.53 -9.26
C ARG A 87 -13.83 -12.06 -7.85
N GLU A 88 -14.31 -13.26 -7.55
CA GLU A 88 -14.09 -13.89 -6.25
C GLU A 88 -12.59 -14.11 -5.96
N ASP A 89 -11.83 -14.48 -6.98
CA ASP A 89 -10.38 -14.71 -6.94
C ASP A 89 -9.55 -13.42 -7.15
N SER A 90 -10.16 -12.24 -7.07
CA SER A 90 -9.46 -10.97 -7.26
C SER A 90 -8.35 -10.76 -6.22
N VAL A 91 -7.30 -10.03 -6.63
CA VAL A 91 -6.17 -9.69 -5.75
C VAL A 91 -6.64 -8.93 -4.50
N ALA A 92 -7.70 -8.12 -4.59
CA ALA A 92 -8.30 -7.46 -3.43
C ALA A 92 -8.85 -8.47 -2.41
N ASN A 93 -9.54 -9.50 -2.87
CA ASN A 93 -10.04 -10.56 -1.99
C ASN A 93 -8.89 -11.38 -1.39
N VAL A 94 -7.92 -11.80 -2.21
CA VAL A 94 -6.70 -12.49 -1.74
C VAL A 94 -5.99 -11.66 -0.66
N ALA A 95 -5.86 -10.34 -0.86
CA ALA A 95 -5.27 -9.44 0.14
C ALA A 95 -6.06 -9.42 1.46
N ARG A 96 -7.40 -9.35 1.42
CA ARG A 96 -8.25 -9.39 2.63
C ARG A 96 -8.13 -10.72 3.38
N PHE A 97 -8.08 -11.85 2.68
CA PHE A 97 -7.88 -13.16 3.30
C PHE A 97 -6.48 -13.25 3.91
N PHE A 98 -5.46 -12.89 3.14
CA PHE A 98 -4.09 -13.02 3.59
C PHE A 98 -3.75 -12.05 4.72
N GLN A 99 -4.32 -10.85 4.74
CA GLN A 99 -4.21 -9.92 5.85
C GLN A 99 -4.71 -10.52 7.17
N ARG A 100 -5.83 -11.25 7.17
CA ARG A 100 -6.35 -11.90 8.38
C ARG A 100 -5.38 -12.96 8.90
N VAL A 101 -4.94 -13.85 8.03
CA VAL A 101 -3.91 -14.86 8.36
C VAL A 101 -2.66 -14.19 8.91
N ALA A 102 -2.17 -13.15 8.25
CA ALA A 102 -0.96 -12.46 8.65
C ALA A 102 -1.08 -11.77 10.03
N LEU A 103 -2.28 -11.27 10.37
CA LEU A 103 -2.56 -10.68 11.68
C LEU A 103 -2.71 -11.74 12.77
N GLU A 104 -3.33 -12.88 12.48
CA GLU A 104 -3.41 -14.02 13.41
C GLU A 104 -2.02 -14.58 13.71
N GLU A 105 -1.19 -14.78 12.68
CA GLU A 105 0.21 -15.18 12.83
C GLU A 105 1.00 -14.13 13.62
N TRP A 106 0.82 -12.85 13.31
CA TRP A 106 1.42 -11.77 14.09
C TRP A 106 1.09 -11.89 15.59
N ASP A 107 -0.19 -12.06 15.92
CA ASP A 107 -0.61 -12.17 17.31
C ASP A 107 0.01 -13.38 17.99
N GLN A 108 0.12 -14.53 17.31
CA GLN A 108 0.83 -15.71 17.86
C GLN A 108 2.31 -15.41 18.18
N PHE A 109 3.05 -14.81 17.25
CA PHE A 109 4.48 -14.51 17.42
C PHE A 109 4.76 -13.46 18.49
N PHE A 110 3.85 -12.52 18.68
CA PHE A 110 4.01 -11.38 19.59
C PHE A 110 3.12 -11.47 20.85
N SER A 111 2.46 -12.60 21.09
CA SER A 111 1.47 -12.81 22.17
C SER A 111 2.01 -12.77 23.61
N GLU A 112 3.28 -13.10 23.88
CA GLU A 112 3.66 -13.42 25.27
C GLU A 112 4.10 -12.26 26.19
N ALA A 113 4.41 -11.05 25.74
CA ALA A 113 4.86 -9.99 26.67
C ALA A 113 4.88 -8.59 26.06
N ALA A 114 3.83 -8.24 25.32
CA ALA A 114 3.76 -6.92 24.74
C ALA A 114 3.17 -5.98 25.83
N THR A 115 4.05 -5.32 26.58
CA THR A 115 3.77 -4.29 27.60
C THR A 115 2.97 -3.12 27.04
N THR A 116 1.86 -2.71 27.65
CA THR A 116 0.94 -1.58 27.37
C THR A 116 1.52 -0.33 26.63
N ASP A 117 2.82 -0.09 26.71
CA ASP A 117 3.63 0.87 25.96
C ASP A 117 3.72 0.65 24.41
N TRP A 118 3.77 -0.60 23.90
CA TRP A 118 3.90 -0.83 22.43
C TRP A 118 2.62 -0.51 21.66
N ALA A 119 1.44 -0.82 22.22
CA ALA A 119 0.16 -0.55 21.59
C ALA A 119 -0.06 0.96 21.45
N LEU A 120 0.28 1.71 22.51
CA LEU A 120 0.23 3.17 22.54
C LEU A 120 1.22 3.81 21.54
N LYS A 121 2.44 3.26 21.44
CA LYS A 121 3.47 3.72 20.51
C LYS A 121 3.11 3.39 19.05
N ALA A 122 2.52 2.22 18.80
CA ALA A 122 2.04 1.82 17.49
C ALA A 122 0.86 2.68 17.02
N GLU A 123 -0.08 2.98 17.92
CA GLU A 123 -1.20 3.88 17.64
C GLU A 123 -0.70 5.30 17.32
N LYS A 124 0.29 5.80 18.08
CA LYS A 124 0.90 7.11 17.82
C LYS A 124 1.64 7.16 16.47
N GLN A 125 2.37 6.11 16.11
CA GLN A 125 3.01 6.00 14.79
C GLN A 125 1.98 5.89 13.66
N ALA A 126 0.91 5.11 13.85
CA ALA A 126 -0.17 5.01 12.88
C ALA A 126 -0.86 6.38 12.69
N GLN A 127 -1.13 7.12 13.76
CA GLN A 127 -1.61 8.50 13.68
C GLN A 127 -0.65 9.41 12.91
N GLN A 128 0.65 9.32 13.15
CA GLN A 128 1.63 10.14 12.43
C GLN A 128 1.69 9.80 10.95
N ARG A 129 1.58 8.52 10.57
CA ARG A 129 1.49 8.10 9.17
C ARG A 129 0.19 8.56 8.52
N LEU A 130 -0.95 8.51 9.22
CA LEU A 130 -2.22 9.06 8.73
C LEU A 130 -2.14 10.58 8.54
N ILE A 131 -1.53 11.30 9.48
CA ILE A 131 -1.29 12.74 9.36
C ILE A 131 -0.36 13.03 8.18
N GLN A 132 0.68 12.22 7.98
CA GLN A 132 1.60 12.39 6.86
C GLN A 132 0.90 12.10 5.52
N ARG A 133 0.17 11.00 5.41
CA ARG A 133 -0.68 10.70 4.25
C ARG A 133 -1.68 11.82 3.97
N ALA A 134 -2.36 12.34 4.99
CA ALA A 134 -3.29 13.46 4.81
C ALA A 134 -2.58 14.73 4.33
N LYS A 135 -1.34 15.00 4.78
CA LYS A 135 -0.51 16.08 4.26
C LYS A 135 -0.09 15.83 2.81
N ASP A 136 0.33 14.62 2.48
CA ASP A 136 0.77 14.23 1.14
C ASP A 136 -0.40 14.26 0.16
N THR A 137 -1.58 13.77 0.54
CA THR A 137 -2.82 13.89 -0.23
C THR A 137 -3.22 15.35 -0.42
N ARG A 138 -3.12 16.19 0.62
CA ARG A 138 -3.39 17.64 0.47
C ARG A 138 -2.37 18.30 -0.48
N MET A 139 -1.09 17.95 -0.36
CA MET A 139 -0.03 18.43 -1.25
C MET A 139 -0.25 17.95 -2.68
N LEU A 140 -0.62 16.69 -2.89
CA LEU A 140 -0.92 16.12 -4.19
C LEU A 140 -2.15 16.75 -4.82
N ASN A 141 -3.23 16.97 -4.06
CA ASN A 141 -4.44 17.64 -4.54
C ASN A 141 -4.16 19.10 -4.88
N LYS A 142 -3.36 19.79 -4.05
CA LYS A 142 -2.90 21.15 -4.33
C LYS A 142 -2.04 21.18 -5.60
N TRP A 143 -1.09 20.26 -5.75
CA TRP A 143 -0.27 20.15 -6.96
C TRP A 143 -1.10 19.83 -8.19
N LYS A 144 -2.05 18.89 -8.13
CA LYS A 144 -2.97 18.59 -9.24
C LYS A 144 -3.76 19.83 -9.66
N LYS A 145 -4.24 20.61 -8.69
CA LYS A 145 -4.97 21.87 -8.92
C LYS A 145 -4.09 22.98 -9.52
N ASP A 146 -2.84 23.06 -9.09
CA ASP A 146 -1.91 24.13 -9.45
C ASP A 146 -0.99 23.79 -10.64
N SER A 147 -0.90 22.52 -11.08
CA SER A 147 0.02 22.07 -12.14
C SER A 147 -0.59 21.99 -13.55
N PHE A 148 0.29 21.74 -14.52
CA PHE A 148 0.01 21.51 -15.94
C PHE A 148 -1.20 20.58 -16.20
N VAL A 149 -1.48 19.63 -15.31
CA VAL A 149 -2.63 18.71 -15.42
C VAL A 149 -3.97 19.44 -15.38
N THR A 150 -4.15 20.43 -14.50
CA THR A 150 -5.39 21.23 -14.48
C THR A 150 -5.52 22.08 -15.74
N ARG A 151 -4.42 22.63 -16.25
CA ARG A 151 -4.42 23.39 -17.50
C ARG A 151 -4.75 22.51 -18.71
N PHE A 152 -4.10 21.36 -18.83
CA PHE A 152 -4.32 20.39 -19.91
C PHE A 152 -5.76 19.83 -19.92
N ASN A 153 -6.30 19.50 -18.75
CA ASN A 153 -7.68 19.01 -18.64
C ASN A 153 -8.72 20.09 -18.99
N ARG A 154 -8.46 21.36 -18.63
CA ARG A 154 -9.28 22.50 -19.05
C ARG A 154 -9.24 22.66 -20.57
N ASP A 155 -8.05 22.68 -21.16
CA ASP A 155 -7.86 22.89 -22.59
C ASP A 155 -8.56 21.77 -23.40
N LYS A 156 -8.50 20.50 -22.94
CA LYS A 156 -9.26 19.38 -23.53
C LYS A 156 -10.78 19.52 -23.42
N LEU A 157 -11.28 20.08 -22.32
CA LEU A 157 -12.72 20.29 -22.09
C LEU A 157 -13.26 21.41 -22.99
N GLU A 158 -12.48 22.47 -23.17
CA GLU A 158 -12.78 23.57 -24.09
C GLU A 158 -12.79 23.10 -25.54
N GLU A 159 -11.84 22.25 -25.93
CA GLU A 159 -11.79 21.67 -27.27
C GLU A 159 -13.00 20.75 -27.55
N ARG A 160 -13.39 19.91 -26.58
CA ARG A 160 -14.60 19.09 -26.68
C ARG A 160 -15.87 19.93 -26.79
N ARG A 161 -15.98 21.04 -26.06
CA ARG A 161 -17.12 21.97 -26.19
C ARG A 161 -17.17 22.61 -27.57
N ARG A 162 -16.04 23.09 -28.09
CA ARG A 162 -15.97 23.66 -29.44
C ARG A 162 -16.44 22.66 -30.49
N LEU A 163 -15.96 21.42 -30.42
CA LEU A 163 -16.33 20.37 -31.36
C LEU A 163 -17.83 20.02 -31.28
N ALA A 164 -18.40 20.00 -30.08
CA ALA A 164 -19.83 19.77 -29.88
C ALA A 164 -20.69 20.94 -30.42
N GLU A 165 -20.26 22.18 -30.22
CA GLU A 165 -20.93 23.38 -30.74
C GLU A 165 -20.92 23.43 -32.28
N THR A 166 -19.81 23.04 -32.91
CA THR A 166 -19.74 22.93 -34.38
C THR A 166 -20.60 21.80 -34.94
N ALA A 167 -20.75 20.69 -34.21
CA ALA A 167 -21.57 19.56 -34.64
C ALA A 167 -23.08 19.77 -34.44
N SER A 168 -23.48 20.82 -33.71
CA SER A 168 -24.88 21.13 -33.40
C SER A 168 -25.47 22.21 -34.33
N GLY A 169 -24.66 22.79 -35.22
CA GLY A 169 -25.01 23.93 -36.08
C GLY A 169 -25.13 23.60 -37.57
N GLU A 170 -25.05 22.31 -37.96
CA GLU A 170 -25.32 21.79 -39.30
C GLU A 170 -26.65 21.04 -39.33
#